data_AF-A0A920VT36-F1
#
_entry.id   AF-A0A920VT36-F1
#
_cell.length_a   1.000
_cell.length_b   1.000
_cell.length_c   1.000
_cell.angle_alpha   90.00
_cell.angle_beta   90.00
_cell.angle_gamma   90.00
#
_symmetry.space_group_name_H-M   'P 1'
#
loop_
_entity.id
_entity.type
_entity.pdbx_description
1 polymer ?
#
loop_
_entity_poly.entity_id
_entity_poly.type
_entity_poly.pdbx_seq_one_letter_code
_entity_poly.pdbx_strand_id
1 'polypeptide(L)' 'MDPIGEIKKIYSGLNLDLNKETEKKMVDFVNEFKKGEKTRHTYGLSEFGLSEESVQNTLSKYISY' A
#
# COMPACT_ATOMS: atom_id res chain seq x y z
N MET A 1 8.90 -3.72 -0.34
CA MET A 1 7.81 -3.19 -1.18
C MET A 1 8.44 -2.18 -2.14
N ASP A 2 8.19 -2.31 -3.45
CA ASP A 2 8.69 -1.41 -4.49
C ASP A 2 7.53 -0.55 -5.03
N PRO A 3 7.35 0.69 -4.53
CA PRO A 3 6.23 1.54 -4.93
C PRO A 3 6.29 1.97 -6.40
N ILE A 4 7.49 2.19 -6.93
CA ILE A 4 7.68 2.65 -8.31
C ILE A 4 7.34 1.53 -9.29
N GLY A 5 7.77 0.30 -8.99
CA GLY A 5 7.39 -0.88 -9.76
C GLY A 5 5.87 -1.08 -9.81
N GLU A 6 5.15 -0.83 -8.72
CA GLU A 6 3.70 -0.99 -8.68
C GLU A 6 2.97 0.10 -9.49
N ILE A 7 3.43 1.36 -9.42
CA ILE A 7 2.87 2.45 -10.24
C ILE A 7 3.05 2.15 -11.73
N LYS A 8 4.20 1.61 -12.15
CA LYS A 8 4.42 1.23 -13.55
C LYS A 8 3.42 0.19 -14.04
N LYS A 9 3.09 -0.81 -13.21
CA LYS A 9 2.06 -1.81 -13.54
C LYS A 9 0.69 -1.18 -13.70
N ILE A 10 0.32 -0.24 -12.82
CA ILE A 10 -0.97 0.47 -12.88
C ILE A 10 -1.08 1.27 -14.18
N TYR A 11 -0.06 2.07 -14.52
CA TYR A 11 -0.06 2.85 -15.77
C TYR A 11 -0.17 1.95 -17.00
N SER A 12 0.59 0.85 -17.02
CA SER A 12 0.51 -0.14 -18.10
C SER A 12 -0.88 -0.79 -18.19
N GLY A 13 -1.50 -1.14 -17.06
CA GLY A 13 -2.83 -1.76 -17.02
C GLY A 13 -3.95 -0.83 -17.46
N LEU A 14 -3.79 0.48 -17.26
CA LEU A 14 -4.72 1.52 -17.68
C LEU A 14 -4.44 2.07 -19.09
N ASN A 15 -3.42 1.53 -19.77
CA ASN A 15 -2.95 2.04 -21.07
C ASN A 15 -2.62 3.55 -21.04
N LEU A 16 -2.02 4.00 -19.94
CA LEU A 16 -1.56 5.37 -19.73
C LEU A 16 -0.05 5.45 -19.92
N ASP A 17 0.41 6.51 -20.58
CA ASP A 17 1.85 6.78 -20.68
C ASP A 17 2.38 7.41 -19.39
N LEU A 18 3.34 6.73 -18.75
CA LEU A 18 4.07 7.29 -17.62
C LEU A 18 5.26 8.06 -18.16
N ASN A 19 5.09 9.37 -18.32
CA ASN A 19 6.18 10.20 -18.82
C ASN A 19 7.36 10.24 -17.83
N LYS A 20 8.56 10.47 -18.38
CA LYS A 20 9.83 10.43 -17.63
C LYS A 20 9.92 11.49 -16.53
N GLU A 21 9.29 12.66 -16.70
CA GLU A 21 9.31 13.72 -15.70
C GLU A 21 8.48 13.33 -14.47
N THR A 22 7.29 12.77 -14.70
CA THR A 22 6.41 12.23 -13.66
C THR A 22 7.09 11.07 -12.93
N GLU A 23 7.70 10.12 -13.65
CA GLU A 23 8.45 9.02 -13.04
C GLU A 23 9.57 9.56 -12.13
N LYS A 24 10.34 10.54 -12.60
CA LYS A 24 11.42 11.15 -11.82
C LYS A 24 10.88 11.81 -10.53
N LYS A 25 9.80 12.59 -10.63
CA LYS A 25 9.15 13.21 -9.45
C LYS A 25 8.68 12.18 -8.43
N MET A 26 8.15 11.05 -8.88
CA MET A 26 7.74 9.95 -8.00
C MET A 26 8.94 9.29 -7.31
N VAL A 27 10.03 9.06 -8.04
CA VAL A 27 11.27 8.50 -7.48
C VAL A 27 11.87 9.46 -6.44
N ASP A 28 11.94 10.75 -6.75
CA ASP A 28 12.46 11.78 -5.86
C ASP A 28 11.62 11.82 -4.55
N PHE A 29 10.30 11.81 -4.66
CA PHE A 29 9.39 11.72 -3.51
C PHE A 29 9.65 10.47 -2.65
N VAL A 30 9.72 9.29 -3.26
CA VAL A 30 9.98 8.05 -2.50
C VAL A 30 11.34 8.11 -1.79
N ASN A 31 12.35 8.72 -2.40
CA ASN A 31 13.68 8.86 -1.80
C ASN A 31 13.72 9.89 -0.66
N GLU A 32 12.97 10.98 -0.77
CA GLU A 32 12.83 11.98 0.29
C GLU A 32 12.16 11.39 1.53
N PHE A 33 11.06 10.65 1.35
CA PHE A 33 10.24 10.10 2.44
C PHE A 33 10.74 8.76 2.99
N LYS A 34 11.72 8.11 2.34
CA LYS A 34 12.43 6.95 2.90
C LYS A 34 13.17 7.26 4.21
N LYS A 35 13.36 8.53 4.55
CA LYS A 35 14.08 8.98 5.76
C LYS A 35 13.26 8.99 7.05
N GLY A 36 11.94 8.74 7.01
CA GLY A 36 11.14 8.63 8.23
C GLY A 36 11.19 7.23 8.82
N GLU A 37 11.63 7.08 10.07
CA GLU A 37 11.38 5.84 10.83
C GLU A 37 9.86 5.61 10.88
N LYS A 38 9.41 4.48 10.33
CA LYS A 38 8.04 4.05 10.52
C LYS A 38 7.89 3.64 11.97
N THR A 39 7.42 4.54 12.83
CA THR A 39 6.97 4.19 14.17
C THR A 39 5.90 3.12 14.05
N ARG A 40 6.24 1.90 14.44
CA ARG A 40 5.25 0.83 14.59
C ARG A 40 4.47 1.12 15.85
N HIS A 41 3.21 1.50 15.68
CA HIS A 41 2.26 1.45 16.77
C HIS A 41 1.80 0.00 16.94
N THR A 42 1.84 -0.50 18.17
CA THR A 42 1.31 -1.82 18.50
C THR A 42 -0.16 -1.63 18.83
N TYR A 43 -1.03 -2.00 17.90
CA TYR A 43 -2.47 -2.11 18.15
C TYR A 43 -2.90 -3.57 18.01
N GLY A 44 -3.79 -4.01 18.89
CA GLY A 44 -4.39 -5.34 18.88
C GLY A 44 -5.91 -5.27 18.67
N LEU A 45 -6.47 -6.25 17.97
CA LEU A 45 -7.92 -6.35 17.75
C LEU A 45 -8.72 -6.32 19.07
N SER A 46 -8.17 -6.93 20.11
CA SER A 46 -8.78 -6.97 21.45
C SER A 46 -8.98 -5.60 22.08
N GLU A 47 -8.14 -4.61 21.76
CA GLU A 47 -8.29 -3.23 22.27
C GLU A 47 -9.59 -2.56 21.78
N PHE A 48 -10.18 -3.10 20.71
CA PHE A 48 -11.40 -2.63 20.09
C PHE A 48 -12.55 -3.64 20.22
N GLY A 49 -12.39 -4.67 21.07
CA GLY A 49 -13.39 -5.73 21.25
C GLY A 49 -13.53 -6.66 20.03
N LEU A 50 -12.53 -6.69 19.15
CA LEU A 50 -12.53 -7.54 17.95
C LEU A 50 -11.70 -8.81 18.18
N SER A 51 -12.11 -9.89 17.51
CA SER A 51 -11.33 -11.13 17.39
C SER A 51 -10.91 -11.37 15.94
N GLU A 52 -9.84 -12.14 15.74
CA GLU A 52 -9.40 -12.54 14.39
C GLU A 52 -10.54 -13.22 13.61
N GLU A 53 -11.25 -14.15 14.26
CA GLU A 53 -12.42 -14.84 13.68
C GLU A 53 -13.50 -13.84 13.24
N SER A 54 -13.84 -12.86 14.07
CA SER A 54 -14.86 -11.86 13.72
C SER A 54 -14.48 -11.03 12.50
N VAL A 55 -13.19 -10.70 12.36
CA VAL A 55 -12.66 -9.93 11.23
C VAL A 55 -12.62 -10.80 9.97
N GLN A 56 -12.12 -12.03 10.07
CA GLN A 56 -12.05 -12.97 8.95
C GLN A 56 -13.45 -13.31 8.41
N ASN A 57 -14.42 -13.57 9.29
CA ASN A 57 -15.80 -13.85 8.87
C ASN A 57 -16.41 -12.66 8.14
N THR A 58 -16.19 -11.44 8.64
CA THR A 58 -16.69 -10.20 8.03
C THR A 58 -16.08 -9.97 6.65
N LEU A 59 -14.77 -10.21 6.50
CA LEU A 59 -14.02 -9.98 5.26
C LEU A 59 -13.95 -11.21 4.35
N SER A 60 -14.62 -12.31 4.71
CA SER A 60 -14.56 -13.59 4.01
C SER A 60 -14.81 -13.46 2.50
N LYS A 61 -15.77 -12.62 2.11
CA LYS A 61 -16.10 -12.33 0.70
C LYS A 61 -15.03 -11.53 -0.05
N TYR A 62 -14.21 -10.75 0.65
CA TYR A 62 -13.14 -9.94 0.04
C TYR A 62 -11.81 -10.68 -0.02
N ILE A 63 -11.56 -11.59 0.91
CA ILE A 63 -10.30 -12.35 1.01
C ILE A 63 -10.32 -13.61 0.12
N SER A 64 -11.50 -14.09 -0.28
CA SER A 64 -11.68 -15.28 -1.12
C SER A 64 -11.64 -15.01 -2.64
N TYR A 65 -11.43 -13.76 -3.05
CA TYR A 65 -11.20 -13.32 -4.44
C TYR A 65 -9.71 -13.03 -4.67
#